data_AF-A0AAJ0TBM9-F1
#
_entry.id   AF-A0AAJ0TBM9-F1
#
_cell.length_a   1.000
_cell.length_b   1.000
_cell.length_c   1.000
_cell.angle_alpha   90.00
_cell.angle_beta   90.00
_cell.angle_gamma   90.00
#
_symmetry.space_group_name_H-M   'P 1'
#
loop_
_entity.id
_entity.type
_entity.pdbx_description
1 polymer ?
#
loop_
_entity_poly.entity_id
_entity_poly.type
_entity_poly.pdbx_seq_one_letter_code
_entity_poly.pdbx_strand_id
1 'polypeptide(L)'
;MGRKKGFDEKKIAAIIEFLHTNQDGVWIRRIARETGMDNHTVTKYIDTLLRPLIEDVSLAGESKTMLRVVRLKPFVIEKLAEGRSVQQILKILKLINQPGE
;
A
#
# COMPACT_ATOMS: atom_id res chain seq x y z
N MET A 1 22.07 -19.67 3.87
CA MET A 1 20.89 -19.15 4.60
C MET A 1 19.79 -18.86 3.59
N GLY A 2 18.71 -19.64 3.61
CA GLY A 2 17.62 -19.53 2.63
C GLY A 2 16.83 -18.24 2.82
N ARG A 3 16.71 -17.43 1.76
CA ARG A 3 15.85 -16.25 1.74
C ARG A 3 14.41 -16.73 1.94
N LYS A 4 13.76 -16.35 3.06
CA LYS A 4 12.34 -16.65 3.28
C LYS A 4 11.56 -16.16 2.05
N LYS A 5 10.94 -17.09 1.30
CA LYS A 5 10.02 -16.79 0.19
C LYS A 5 8.77 -16.15 0.80
N GLY A 6 8.82 -14.86 1.05
CA GLY A 6 7.73 -14.11 1.65
C GLY A 6 7.92 -12.62 1.46
N PHE A 7 6.81 -11.88 1.50
CA PHE A 7 6.83 -10.43 1.51
C PHE A 7 7.41 -9.92 2.84
N ASP A 8 8.10 -8.77 2.80
CA ASP A 8 8.70 -8.16 3.99
C ASP A 8 7.67 -7.31 4.73
N GLU A 9 7.16 -7.85 5.84
CA GLU A 9 6.12 -7.21 6.66
C GLU A 9 6.55 -5.84 7.18
N LYS A 10 7.84 -5.62 7.44
CA LYS A 10 8.34 -4.32 7.92
C LYS A 10 8.20 -3.24 6.85
N LYS A 11 8.49 -3.60 5.60
CA LYS A 11 8.33 -2.69 4.45
C LYS A 11 6.87 -2.36 4.20
N ILE A 12 6.01 -3.35 4.33
CA ILE A 12 4.56 -3.17 4.20
C ILE A 12 4.03 -2.21 5.27
N ALA A 13 4.40 -2.44 6.54
CA ALA A 13 4.03 -1.57 7.66
C ALA A 13 4.51 -0.14 7.42
N ALA A 14 5.77 0.05 7.01
CA ALA A 14 6.33 1.36 6.72
C ALA A 14 5.56 2.12 5.62
N ILE A 15 5.13 1.45 4.54
CA ILE A 15 4.30 2.08 3.50
C ILE A 15 2.96 2.52 4.08
N ILE A 16 2.29 1.66 4.85
CA ILE A 16 0.96 1.97 5.40
C ILE A 16 1.03 3.08 6.43
N GLU A 17 2.00 3.06 7.34
CA GLU A 17 2.23 4.12 8.32
C GLU A 17 2.50 5.47 7.63
N PHE A 18 3.32 5.45 6.58
CA PHE A 18 3.58 6.64 5.78
C PHE A 18 2.30 7.17 5.10
N LEU A 19 1.48 6.30 4.52
CA LEU A 19 0.21 6.71 3.91
C LEU A 19 -0.83 7.16 4.95
N HIS A 20 -0.81 6.57 6.15
CA HIS A 20 -1.71 6.95 7.24
C HIS A 20 -1.43 8.36 7.77
N THR A 21 -0.15 8.77 7.77
CA THR A 21 0.27 10.13 8.11
C THR A 21 0.09 11.13 6.96
N ASN A 22 -0.14 10.66 5.73
CA ASN A 22 -0.34 11.48 4.53
C ASN A 22 -1.65 11.09 3.80
N GLN A 23 -2.79 11.36 4.45
CA GLN A 23 -4.11 10.86 4.02
C GLN A 23 -4.61 11.45 2.69
N ASP A 24 -4.14 12.64 2.30
CA ASP A 24 -4.47 13.28 1.02
C ASP A 24 -3.90 12.54 -0.19
N GLY A 25 -2.95 11.63 0.05
CA GLY A 25 -2.27 10.88 -0.98
C GLY A 25 -0.94 11.48 -1.39
N VAL A 26 -0.07 10.60 -1.87
CA VAL A 26 1.33 10.92 -2.14
C VAL A 26 1.83 10.18 -3.36
N TRP A 27 2.80 10.81 -4.02
CA TRP A 27 3.55 10.21 -5.12
C TRP A 27 4.27 8.94 -4.67
N ILE A 28 4.23 7.88 -5.49
CA ILE A 28 5.01 6.64 -5.23
C ILE A 28 6.49 6.96 -4.99
N ARG A 29 7.05 7.90 -5.75
CA ARG A 29 8.44 8.36 -5.59
C ARG A 29 8.73 8.99 -4.24
N ARG A 30 7.75 9.68 -3.64
CA ARG A 30 7.87 10.23 -2.29
C ARG A 30 7.85 9.10 -1.26
N ILE A 31 6.94 8.13 -1.39
CA ILE A 31 6.91 6.95 -0.52
C ILE A 31 8.28 6.24 -0.52
N ALA A 32 8.84 5.97 -1.70
CA ALA A 32 10.15 5.34 -1.85
C ALA A 32 11.26 6.11 -1.12
N ARG A 33 11.32 7.44 -1.29
CA ARG A 33 12.30 8.30 -0.63
C ARG A 33 12.16 8.28 0.89
N GLU A 34 10.96 8.49 1.43
CA GLU A 34 10.75 8.61 2.88
C GLU A 34 10.88 7.26 3.61
N THR A 35 10.59 6.16 2.92
CA THR A 35 10.73 4.81 3.48
C THR A 35 12.08 4.15 3.22
N GLY A 36 12.98 4.82 2.47
CA GLY A 36 14.28 4.27 2.09
C GLY A 36 14.21 3.06 1.15
N MET A 37 13.08 2.85 0.47
CA MET A 37 12.86 1.75 -0.47
C MET A 37 13.10 2.19 -1.92
N ASP A 38 13.44 1.25 -2.79
CA ASP A 38 13.48 1.52 -4.23
C ASP A 38 12.06 1.64 -4.80
N ASN A 39 11.91 2.47 -5.84
CA ASN A 39 10.62 2.72 -6.50
C ASN A 39 9.95 1.44 -6.98
N HIS A 40 10.74 0.47 -7.45
CA HIS A 40 10.21 -0.79 -7.97
C HIS A 40 9.64 -1.66 -6.84
N THR A 41 10.29 -1.71 -5.67
CA THR A 41 9.78 -2.40 -4.48
C THR A 41 8.48 -1.78 -3.99
N VAL A 42 8.40 -0.45 -3.90
CA VAL A 42 7.16 0.23 -3.48
C VAL A 42 6.03 -0.06 -4.47
N THR A 43 6.30 0.10 -5.78
CA THR A 43 5.34 -0.22 -6.85
C THR A 43 4.86 -1.67 -6.76
N LYS A 44 5.79 -2.62 -6.57
CA LYS A 44 5.46 -4.04 -6.41
C LYS A 44 4.53 -4.29 -5.23
N TYR A 45 4.78 -3.68 -4.07
CA TYR A 45 3.89 -3.84 -2.91
C TYR A 45 2.52 -3.21 -3.13
N ILE A 46 2.49 -2.02 -3.72
CA ILE A 46 1.27 -1.28 -4.09
C ILE A 46 0.39 -2.10 -5.04
N ASP A 47 0.98 -2.65 -6.10
CA ASP A 47 0.23 -3.35 -7.14
C ASP A 47 -0.18 -4.78 -6.76
N THR A 48 0.50 -5.40 -5.79
CA THR A 48 0.20 -6.77 -5.37
C THR A 48 -0.57 -6.82 -4.05
N LEU A 49 0.09 -6.54 -2.93
CA LEU A 49 -0.47 -6.78 -1.61
C LEU A 49 -1.36 -5.65 -1.12
N LEU A 50 -0.98 -4.40 -1.39
CA LEU A 50 -1.67 -3.23 -0.85
C LEU A 50 -2.81 -2.75 -1.72
N ARG A 51 -2.95 -3.26 -2.95
CA ARG A 51 -3.99 -2.88 -3.90
C ARG A 51 -5.41 -2.84 -3.30
N PRO A 52 -5.83 -3.79 -2.45
CA PRO A 52 -7.15 -3.74 -1.83
C PRO A 52 -7.33 -2.60 -0.81
N LEU A 53 -6.23 -2.12 -0.21
CA LEU A 53 -6.18 -1.13 0.86
C LEU A 53 -6.08 0.32 0.38
N ILE A 54 -5.67 0.52 -0.88
CA ILE A 54 -5.30 1.84 -1.39
C ILE A 54 -6.18 2.28 -2.55
N GLU A 55 -6.26 3.58 -2.73
CA GLU A 55 -6.68 4.22 -3.97
C GLU A 55 -5.44 4.72 -4.70
N ASP A 56 -5.47 4.63 -6.02
CA ASP A 56 -4.36 4.96 -6.90
C ASP A 56 -4.91 5.73 -8.10
N VAL A 57 -4.53 7.00 -8.17
CA VAL A 57 -4.89 7.91 -9.26
C VAL A 57 -3.65 8.07 -10.12
N SER A 58 -3.74 7.56 -11.35
CA SER A 58 -2.73 7.77 -12.37
C SER A 58 -3.08 9.04 -13.16
N LEU A 59 -2.28 10.09 -12.98
CA LEU A 59 -2.33 11.29 -13.80
C LEU A 59 -1.52 11.02 -15.07
N ALA A 60 -2.11 10.29 -16.00
CA ALA A 60 -1.58 10.17 -17.35
C ALA A 60 -2.02 11.42 -18.15
N GLY A 61 -1.21 12.47 -18.12
CA GLY A 61 -1.24 13.49 -19.16
C GLY A 61 -0.50 13.00 -20.41
N GLU A 62 -0.60 13.72 -21.53
CA GLU A 62 0.03 13.43 -22.84
C GLU A 62 1.57 13.16 -22.81
N SER A 63 2.22 13.36 -21.66
CA SER A 63 3.65 13.11 -21.44
C SER A 63 3.89 11.72 -20.83
N LYS A 64 4.90 11.01 -21.38
CA LYS A 64 5.36 9.65 -21.04
C LYS A 64 5.73 9.38 -19.56
N THR A 65 5.52 10.33 -18.64
CA THR A 65 5.84 10.15 -17.22
C THR A 65 4.58 9.85 -16.44
N MET A 66 4.32 8.56 -16.17
CA MET A 66 3.21 8.15 -15.30
C MET A 66 3.41 8.68 -13.88
N LEU A 67 2.56 9.63 -13.53
CA LEU A 67 2.51 10.28 -12.24
C LEU A 67 1.41 9.55 -11.43
N ARG A 68 1.82 8.67 -10.51
CA ARG A 68 0.91 7.89 -9.64
C ARG A 68 0.83 8.47 -8.24
N VAL A 69 -0.36 8.90 -7.85
CA VAL A 69 -0.70 9.35 -6.48
C VAL A 69 -1.46 8.24 -5.79
N VAL A 70 -1.02 7.90 -4.58
CA VAL A 70 -1.55 6.77 -3.81
C VAL A 70 -1.95 7.22 -2.42
N ARG A 71 -3.13 6.77 -1.94
CA ARG A 71 -3.64 7.02 -0.59
C ARG A 71 -4.31 5.77 -0.02
N LEU A 72 -4.48 5.70 1.30
CA LEU A 72 -5.32 4.67 1.91
C LEU A 72 -6.79 4.92 1.57
N LYS A 73 -7.56 3.85 1.37
CA LYS A 73 -9.02 3.94 1.29
C LYS A 73 -9.59 4.45 2.63
N PRO A 74 -10.67 5.23 2.64
CA PRO A 74 -11.27 5.76 3.87
C PRO A 74 -11.55 4.69 4.94
N PHE A 75 -12.12 3.55 4.56
CA PHE A 75 -12.41 2.46 5.50
C PHE A 75 -11.15 1.90 6.17
N VAL A 76 -9.99 1.94 5.49
CA VAL A 76 -8.72 1.45 6.07
C VAL A 76 -8.25 2.41 7.14
N ILE A 77 -8.37 3.72 6.90
CA ILE A 77 -8.04 4.76 7.88
C ILE A 77 -8.91 4.59 9.13
N GLU A 78 -10.22 4.42 8.97
CA GLU A 78 -11.14 4.17 10.08
C GLU A 78 -10.74 2.93 10.90
N LYS A 79 -10.41 1.84 10.22
CA LYS A 79 -10.01 0.59 10.90
C LYS A 79 -8.67 0.70 11.63
N LEU A 80 -7.73 1.47 11.10
CA LEU A 80 -6.47 1.76 11.79
C LEU A 80 -6.72 2.65 13.02
N ALA A 81 -7.62 3.62 12.94
CA ALA A 81 -8.02 4.46 14.07
C ALA A 81 -8.72 3.67 15.19
N GLU A 82 -9.45 2.59 14.86
CA GLU A 82 -10.00 1.62 15.83
C GLU A 82 -8.92 0.78 16.56
N GLY A 83 -7.63 0.98 16.25
CA GLY A 83 -6.53 0.21 16.84
C GLY A 83 -6.32 -1.17 16.22
N ARG A 84 -6.94 -1.45 15.07
CA ARG A 84 -6.71 -2.72 14.35
C ARG A 84 -5.35 -2.71 13.69
N SER A 85 -4.68 -3.86 13.71
CA SER A 85 -3.39 -4.01 13.02
C SER A 85 -3.60 -4.19 11.51
N VAL A 86 -2.61 -3.76 10.72
CA VAL A 86 -2.55 -3.99 9.27
C VAL A 86 -2.80 -5.46 8.90
N GLN A 87 -2.24 -6.39 9.68
CA GLN A 87 -2.38 -7.83 9.44
C GLN A 87 -3.84 -8.27 9.60
N GLN A 88 -4.56 -7.71 10.57
CA GLN A 88 -5.99 -7.97 10.75
C GLN A 88 -6.81 -7.44 9.57
N ILE A 89 -6.50 -6.23 9.09
CA ILE A 89 -7.19 -5.63 7.93
C ILE A 89 -6.94 -6.48 6.68
N LEU A 90 -5.71 -6.92 6.43
CA LEU A 90 -5.36 -7.82 5.33
C LEU A 90 -6.06 -9.18 5.44
N LYS A 91 -6.19 -9.73 6.65
CA LYS A 91 -6.91 -10.99 6.88
C LYS A 91 -8.38 -10.86 6.53
N ILE A 92 -9.03 -9.77 6.94
CA ILE A 92 -10.43 -9.47 6.59
C ILE A 92 -10.57 -9.36 5.06
N LEU A 93 -9.67 -8.65 4.40
CA LEU A 93 -9.74 -8.48 2.94
C LEU A 93 -9.48 -9.77 2.17
N LYS A 94 -8.66 -10.67 2.70
CA LYS A 94 -8.48 -12.01 2.13
C LYS A 94 -9.75 -12.85 2.25
N LEU A 95 -10.44 -12.77 3.39
CA LEU A 95 -11.70 -13.48 3.59
C LEU A 95 -12.81 -12.97 2.66
N ILE A 96 -12.87 -11.65 2.42
CA ILE A 96 -13.85 -11.04 1.50
C ILE A 96 -13.55 -11.40 0.04
N ASN A 97 -12.27 -11.52 -0.34
CA ASN A 97 -11.84 -11.83 -1.70
C ASN A 97 -11.73 -13.33 -2.00
N GLN A 98 -11.96 -14.21 -1.03
CA GLN A 98 -12.21 -15.62 -1.35
C GLN A 98 -13.63 -15.69 -1.92
N PRO A 99 -13.81 -16.07 -3.20
CA PRO A 99 -15.13 -16.46 -3.65
C PRO A 99 -15.59 -17.58 -2.72
N GLY A 100 -16.79 -17.47 -2.16
CA GLY A 100 -17.41 -18.61 -1.50
C GLY A 100 -17.36 -19.80 -2.46
N GLU A 101 -16.84 -20.93 -1.98
CA GLU A 101 -16.99 -22.22 -2.66
C GLU A 101 -18.47 -22.55 -2.89
#